data_AF-A0A8X6I6G4-F1
#
_entry.id   AF-A0A8X6I6G4-F1
#
_cell.length_a   1.000
_cell.length_b   1.000
_cell.length_c   1.000
_cell.angle_alpha   90.00
_cell.angle_beta   90.00
_cell.angle_gamma   90.00
#
_symmetry.space_group_name_H-M   'P 1'
#
loop_
_entity.id
_entity.type
_entity.pdbx_description
1 polymer ?
#
loop_
_entity_poly.entity_id
_entity_poly.type
_entity_poly.pdbx_seq_one_letter_code
_entity_poly.pdbx_strand_id
1 'polypeptide(L)'
;MCTLKEIILVKYAAQFINDTLIISPLNHSAQEIWWEIVRRRLSAFDIPLTLKEDIIALLKPMALEVENWRADHDGIFTRKQKLSLKFRFHADGTLDRIKTADSLICSKALACETHFVLACQYWSTRNVFRIFEKIPITTRYKMLKKYSRAKESFNELEKTL
;
A
#
# COMPACT_ATOMS: atom_id res chain seq x y z
N MET A 1 18.51 -10.12 -14.08
CA MET A 1 18.83 -10.70 -12.76
C MET A 1 19.25 -9.58 -11.85
N CYS A 2 18.59 -9.37 -10.71
CA CYS A 2 19.02 -8.38 -9.71
C CYS A 2 20.24 -8.89 -8.94
N THR A 3 21.18 -8.01 -8.65
CA THR A 3 22.35 -8.30 -7.82
C THR A 3 21.98 -8.35 -6.33
N LEU A 4 22.81 -9.00 -5.51
CA LEU A 4 22.62 -9.02 -4.05
C LEU A 4 22.62 -7.60 -3.46
N LYS A 5 23.47 -6.70 -4.00
CA LYS A 5 23.51 -5.28 -3.62
C LYS A 5 22.15 -4.60 -3.85
N GLU A 6 21.56 -4.78 -5.03
CA GLU A 6 20.26 -4.20 -5.38
C GLU A 6 19.14 -4.72 -4.47
N ILE A 7 19.12 -6.03 -4.17
CA ILE A 7 18.13 -6.62 -3.27
C ILE A 7 18.23 -6.01 -1.86
N ILE A 8 19.44 -5.80 -1.36
CA ILE A 8 19.66 -5.18 -0.05
C ILE A 8 19.19 -3.72 -0.06
N LEU A 9 19.55 -2.96 -1.10
CA LEU A 9 19.12 -1.57 -1.28
C LEU A 9 17.59 -1.44 -1.29
N VAL A 10 16.90 -2.29 -2.05
CA VAL A 10 15.44 -2.30 -2.13
C VAL A 10 14.81 -2.64 -0.79
N LYS A 11 15.37 -3.60 -0.04
CA LYS A 11 14.89 -3.93 1.31
C LYS A 11 15.02 -2.74 2.26
N TYR A 12 16.16 -2.05 2.24
CA TYR A 12 16.37 -0.86 3.06
C TYR A 12 15.40 0.27 2.69
N ALA A 13 15.23 0.55 1.40
CA ALA A 13 14.30 1.58 0.94
C ALA A 13 12.84 1.24 1.27
N ALA A 14 12.43 -0.02 1.12
CA ALA A 14 11.10 -0.48 1.50
C ALA A 14 10.84 -0.32 3.01
N GLN A 15 11.84 -0.65 3.84
CA GLN A 15 11.76 -0.45 5.28
C GLN A 15 11.68 1.05 5.60
N PHE A 16 12.52 1.87 4.96
CA PHE A 16 12.51 3.32 5.13
C PHE A 16 11.14 3.92 4.78
N ILE A 17 10.53 3.51 3.67
CA ILE A 17 9.18 3.96 3.29
C ILE A 17 8.20 3.63 4.39
N ASN A 18 8.15 2.37 4.84
CA ASN A 18 7.22 1.90 5.85
C ASN A 18 7.39 2.58 7.23
N ASP A 19 8.64 2.93 7.60
CA ASP A 19 8.95 3.58 8.88
C ASP A 19 8.80 5.10 8.84
N THR A 20 8.96 5.69 7.66
CA THR A 20 9.03 7.14 7.52
C THR A 20 7.71 7.78 7.19
N LEU A 21 6.70 7.03 6.70
CA LEU A 21 5.36 7.43 6.20
C LEU A 21 4.78 8.79 6.67
N ILE A 22 5.48 9.86 6.34
CA ILE A 22 4.99 11.22 6.27
C ILE A 22 4.67 11.37 4.79
N ILE A 23 3.38 11.48 4.52
CA ILE A 23 2.74 12.05 3.32
C ILE A 23 3.81 12.60 2.36
N SER A 24 4.04 11.91 1.23
CA SER A 24 4.52 12.66 0.08
C SER A 24 3.40 13.60 -0.29
N PRO A 25 3.62 14.91 -0.15
CA PRO A 25 2.56 15.88 -0.32
C PRO A 25 2.39 16.15 -1.80
N LEU A 26 1.13 16.32 -2.20
CA LEU A 26 0.70 16.42 -3.60
C LEU A 26 1.23 17.67 -4.34
N ASN A 27 2.01 18.54 -3.68
CA ASN A 27 2.58 19.75 -4.29
C ASN A 27 4.12 19.77 -4.21
N HIS A 28 4.73 20.39 -5.22
CA HIS A 28 6.18 20.43 -5.43
C HIS A 28 6.96 20.98 -4.22
N SER A 29 6.41 21.99 -3.53
CA SER A 29 7.07 22.60 -2.36
C SER A 29 7.24 21.61 -1.22
N ALA A 30 6.28 20.73 -1.00
CA ALA A 30 6.34 19.82 0.10
C ALA A 30 7.00 18.47 -0.29
N GLN A 31 7.11 18.14 -1.58
CA GLN A 31 8.00 17.07 -2.06
C GLN A 31 9.47 17.38 -1.72
N GLU A 32 9.91 18.62 -1.93
CA GLU A 32 11.26 19.04 -1.56
C GLU A 32 11.51 18.95 -0.06
N ILE A 33 10.54 19.36 0.76
CA ILE A 33 10.60 19.21 2.23
C ILE A 33 10.70 17.72 2.60
N TRP A 34 9.96 16.85 1.92
CA TRP A 34 10.05 15.40 2.16
C TRP A 34 11.44 14.86 1.83
N TRP A 35 12.02 15.26 0.70
CA TRP A 35 13.39 14.87 0.34
C TRP A 35 14.46 15.39 1.30
N GLU A 36 14.26 16.56 1.88
CA GLU A 36 15.11 17.07 2.94
C GLU A 36 15.02 16.19 4.20
N ILE A 37 13.80 15.79 4.61
CA ILE A 37 13.61 14.86 5.73
C ILE A 37 14.28 13.51 5.45
N VAL A 38 14.14 12.99 4.22
CA VAL A 38 14.79 11.75 3.79
C VAL A 38 16.30 11.88 3.89
N ARG A 39 16.88 12.93 3.32
CA ARG A 39 18.33 13.21 3.37
C ARG A 39 18.83 13.33 4.80
N ARG A 40 18.12 14.06 5.66
CA ARG A 40 18.47 14.23 7.08
C ARG A 40 18.35 12.94 7.89
N ARG A 41 17.40 12.06 7.56
CA ARG A 41 17.31 10.74 8.20
C ARG A 41 18.43 9.83 7.74
N LEU A 42 18.71 9.81 6.43
CA LEU A 42 19.81 9.03 5.87
C LEU A 42 21.18 9.50 6.37
N SER A 43 21.36 10.80 6.64
CA SER A 43 22.61 11.31 7.18
C SER A 43 22.93 10.78 8.58
N ALA A 44 21.92 10.39 9.36
CA ALA A 44 22.09 9.78 10.69
C ALA A 44 22.65 8.35 10.64
N PHE A 45 22.65 7.70 9.47
CA PHE A 45 23.26 6.38 9.29
C PHE A 45 24.71 6.51 8.88
N ASP A 46 25.57 5.70 9.50
CA ASP A 46 26.99 5.58 9.14
C ASP A 46 27.15 4.64 7.94
N ILE A 47 26.74 5.13 6.77
CA ILE A 47 26.89 4.43 5.48
C ILE A 47 27.56 5.36 4.45
N PRO A 48 28.27 4.79 3.44
CA PRO A 48 28.94 5.57 2.41
C PRO A 48 28.01 6.55 1.69
N LEU A 49 28.52 7.73 1.32
CA LEU A 49 27.74 8.75 0.62
C LEU A 49 27.11 8.22 -0.68
N THR A 50 27.88 7.45 -1.45
CA THR A 50 27.41 6.80 -2.68
C THR A 50 26.23 5.86 -2.42
N LEU A 51 26.21 5.16 -1.28
CA LEU A 51 25.08 4.31 -0.91
C LEU A 51 23.86 5.13 -0.50
N LYS A 52 24.05 6.29 0.15
CA LYS A 52 22.95 7.22 0.47
C LYS A 52 22.30 7.73 -0.81
N GLU A 53 23.10 8.08 -1.80
CA GLU A 53 22.64 8.52 -3.13
C GLU A 53 21.88 7.41 -3.86
N ASP A 54 22.42 6.19 -3.88
CA ASP A 54 21.75 5.01 -4.44
C ASP A 54 20.38 4.78 -3.77
N ILE A 55 20.29 4.87 -2.44
CA ILE A 55 19.03 4.72 -1.69
C ILE A 55 18.04 5.83 -2.07
N ILE A 56 18.47 7.10 -2.14
CA ILE A 56 17.60 8.22 -2.51
C ILE A 56 17.06 8.05 -3.93
N ALA A 57 17.92 7.66 -4.87
CA ALA A 57 17.55 7.41 -6.26
C ALA A 57 16.47 6.32 -6.36
N LEU A 58 16.56 5.28 -5.54
CA LEU A 58 15.57 4.21 -5.48
C LEU A 58 14.27 4.61 -4.75
N LEU A 59 14.37 5.42 -3.68
CA LEU A 59 13.21 5.86 -2.91
C LEU A 59 12.22 6.68 -3.74
N LYS A 60 12.70 7.46 -4.72
CA LYS A 60 11.86 8.30 -5.61
C LYS A 60 10.76 7.50 -6.33
N PRO A 61 11.10 6.54 -7.20
CA PRO A 61 10.09 5.75 -7.90
C PRO A 61 9.26 4.89 -6.94
N MET A 62 9.85 4.35 -5.86
CA MET A 62 9.12 3.55 -4.88
C MET A 62 8.05 4.36 -4.14
N ALA A 63 8.36 5.61 -3.76
CA ALA A 63 7.40 6.50 -3.12
C ALA A 63 6.25 6.86 -4.06
N LEU A 64 6.55 7.09 -5.34
CA LEU A 64 5.54 7.36 -6.37
C LEU A 64 4.59 6.17 -6.56
N GLU A 65 5.11 4.93 -6.60
CA GLU A 65 4.28 3.72 -6.63
C GLU A 65 3.30 3.64 -5.45
N VAL A 66 3.77 3.98 -4.24
CA VAL A 66 2.91 4.05 -3.03
C VAL A 66 1.86 5.14 -3.15
N GLU A 67 2.19 6.31 -3.67
CA GLU A 67 1.25 7.40 -3.90
C GLU A 67 0.18 7.02 -4.91
N ASN A 68 0.58 6.47 -6.05
CA ASN A 68 -0.34 5.99 -7.08
C ASN A 68 -1.29 4.94 -6.51
N TRP A 69 -0.75 3.97 -5.76
CA TRP A 69 -1.59 2.99 -5.08
C TRP A 69 -2.55 3.66 -4.11
N ARG A 70 -2.13 4.65 -3.31
CA ARG A 70 -3.04 5.36 -2.40
C ARG A 70 -4.13 6.16 -3.12
N ALA A 71 -3.82 6.71 -4.29
CA ALA A 71 -4.77 7.42 -5.13
C ALA A 71 -5.81 6.45 -5.73
N ASP A 72 -5.37 5.29 -6.20
CA ASP A 72 -6.25 4.21 -6.70
C ASP A 72 -7.23 3.68 -5.64
N HIS A 73 -6.91 3.89 -4.36
CA HIS A 73 -7.74 3.48 -3.21
C HIS A 73 -8.26 4.68 -2.42
N ASP A 74 -8.38 5.85 -3.07
CA ASP A 74 -8.98 7.00 -2.42
C ASP A 74 -10.44 6.72 -2.02
N GLY A 75 -10.85 7.25 -0.86
CA GLY A 75 -12.17 6.95 -0.29
C GLY A 75 -12.33 5.55 0.34
N ILE A 76 -11.34 4.64 0.20
CA ILE A 76 -11.33 3.34 0.90
C ILE A 76 -10.71 3.47 2.30
N PHE A 77 -9.61 4.23 2.40
CA PHE A 77 -8.88 4.44 3.64
C PHE A 77 -9.08 5.85 4.19
N THR A 78 -9.26 5.96 5.50
CA THR A 78 -9.16 7.25 6.20
C THR A 78 -7.74 7.79 6.13
N ARG A 79 -7.57 9.11 6.30
CA ARG A 79 -6.24 9.74 6.36
C ARG A 79 -5.32 9.09 7.39
N LYS A 80 -5.85 8.75 8.58
CA LYS A 80 -5.09 8.06 9.65
C LYS A 80 -4.65 6.67 9.22
N GLN A 81 -5.53 5.90 8.58
CA GLN A 81 -5.18 4.56 8.08
C GLN A 81 -4.12 4.62 6.99
N LYS A 82 -4.22 5.57 6.04
CA LYS A 82 -3.24 5.72 4.95
C LYS A 82 -1.80 5.85 5.48
N LEU A 83 -1.61 6.49 6.64
CA LEU A 83 -0.31 6.70 7.27
C LEU A 83 0.27 5.44 7.95
N SER A 84 -0.57 4.47 8.30
CA SER A 84 -0.15 3.25 9.01
C SER A 84 -0.13 2.00 8.12
N LEU A 85 -0.38 2.14 6.82
CA LEU A 85 -0.34 1.00 5.88
C LEU A 85 1.10 0.54 5.71
N LYS A 86 1.31 -0.77 5.65
CA LYS A 86 2.61 -1.37 5.30
C LYS A 86 2.56 -1.88 3.87
N PHE A 87 3.55 -1.50 3.08
CA PHE A 87 3.68 -1.81 1.67
C PHE A 87 4.67 -2.96 1.46
N ARG A 88 4.38 -3.82 0.48
CA ARG A 88 5.25 -4.90 0.04
C ARG A 88 5.80 -4.55 -1.34
N PHE A 89 7.09 -4.77 -1.54
CA PHE A 89 7.77 -4.46 -2.80
C PHE A 89 8.41 -5.73 -3.38
N HIS A 90 8.49 -5.77 -4.70
CA HIS A 90 9.31 -6.72 -5.44
C HIS A 90 10.80 -6.37 -5.29
N ALA A 91 11.67 -7.31 -5.68
CA ALA A 91 13.12 -7.14 -5.58
C ALA A 91 13.68 -6.06 -6.53
N ASP A 92 12.88 -5.60 -7.50
CA ASP A 92 13.20 -4.51 -8.41
C ASP A 92 12.74 -3.13 -7.91
N GLY A 93 12.12 -3.08 -6.72
CA GLY A 93 11.59 -1.85 -6.12
C GLY A 93 10.16 -1.51 -6.55
N THR A 94 9.52 -2.27 -7.43
CA THR A 94 8.11 -2.04 -7.77
C THR A 94 7.18 -2.50 -6.64
N LEU A 95 6.01 -1.87 -6.49
CA LEU A 95 5.06 -2.24 -5.46
C LEU A 95 4.38 -3.58 -5.80
N ASP A 96 4.47 -4.55 -4.90
CA ASP A 96 3.72 -5.80 -5.00
C ASP A 96 2.28 -5.54 -4.53
N ARG A 97 1.45 -5.08 -5.48
CA ARG A 97 0.08 -4.61 -5.20
C ARG A 97 -0.79 -5.72 -4.62
N ILE A 98 -0.65 -6.95 -5.12
CA ILE A 98 -1.41 -8.12 -4.66
C ILE A 98 -0.98 -8.49 -3.24
N LYS A 99 0.31 -8.69 -2.96
CA LYS A 99 0.75 -9.02 -1.59
C LYS A 99 0.51 -7.90 -0.59
N THR A 100 0.56 -6.65 -1.05
CA THR A 100 0.18 -5.49 -0.23
C THR A 100 -1.29 -5.58 0.15
N ALA A 101 -2.18 -5.78 -0.82
CA ALA A 101 -3.61 -5.94 -0.57
C ALA A 101 -3.90 -7.14 0.34
N ASP A 102 -3.32 -8.31 0.07
CA ASP A 102 -3.49 -9.51 0.89
C ASP A 102 -3.04 -9.30 2.33
N SER A 103 -1.89 -8.65 2.53
CA SER A 103 -1.37 -8.32 3.86
C SER A 103 -2.30 -7.38 4.61
N LEU A 104 -2.97 -6.45 3.90
CA LEU A 104 -3.94 -5.53 4.49
C LEU A 104 -5.27 -6.22 4.80
N ILE A 105 -5.77 -7.06 3.90
CA ILE A 105 -6.99 -7.88 4.06
C ILE A 105 -6.87 -8.80 5.29
N CYS A 106 -5.68 -9.35 5.53
CA CYS A 106 -5.42 -10.22 6.68
C CYS A 106 -5.10 -9.46 7.98
N SER A 107 -4.94 -8.14 7.92
CA SER A 107 -4.60 -7.34 9.10
C SER A 107 -5.79 -7.20 10.05
N LYS A 108 -5.53 -6.89 11.32
CA LYS A 108 -6.59 -6.49 12.26
C LYS A 108 -6.74 -4.96 12.34
N ALA A 109 -6.01 -4.23 11.50
CA ALA A 109 -5.89 -2.78 11.59
C ALA A 109 -7.00 -2.01 10.86
N LEU A 110 -7.76 -2.70 9.97
CA LEU A 110 -8.81 -2.08 9.19
C LEU A 110 -10.18 -2.61 9.60
N ALA A 111 -11.21 -1.81 9.31
CA ALA A 111 -12.59 -2.20 9.50
C ALA A 111 -12.96 -3.34 8.52
N CYS A 112 -13.94 -4.16 8.90
CA CYS A 112 -14.39 -5.26 8.05
C CYS A 112 -14.88 -4.76 6.69
N GLU A 113 -15.46 -3.55 6.62
CA GLU A 113 -15.89 -2.98 5.34
C GLU A 113 -14.70 -2.73 4.40
N THR A 114 -13.60 -2.19 4.94
CA THR A 114 -12.38 -1.95 4.17
C THR A 114 -11.76 -3.26 3.67
N HIS A 115 -11.72 -4.30 4.52
CA HIS A 115 -11.21 -5.61 4.11
C HIS A 115 -12.02 -6.21 2.97
N PHE A 116 -13.34 -6.09 3.00
CA PHE A 116 -14.20 -6.61 1.93
C PHE A 116 -13.97 -5.87 0.61
N VAL A 117 -13.91 -4.54 0.63
CA VAL A 117 -13.67 -3.75 -0.60
C VAL A 117 -12.32 -4.12 -1.23
N LEU A 118 -11.27 -4.25 -0.44
CA LEU A 118 -9.96 -4.70 -0.92
C LEU A 118 -10.02 -6.13 -1.46
N ALA A 119 -10.68 -7.05 -0.75
CA ALA A 119 -10.80 -8.43 -1.19
C ALA A 119 -11.54 -8.55 -2.53
N CYS A 120 -12.58 -7.73 -2.75
CA CYS A 120 -13.27 -7.63 -4.03
C CYS A 120 -12.38 -7.02 -5.11
N GLN A 121 -11.67 -5.91 -4.84
CA GLN A 121 -10.85 -5.23 -5.85
C GLN A 121 -9.67 -6.09 -6.33
N TYR A 122 -9.13 -6.95 -5.47
CA TYR A 122 -7.99 -7.84 -5.78
C TYR A 122 -8.41 -9.30 -5.99
N TRP A 123 -9.70 -9.58 -6.17
CA TRP A 123 -10.24 -10.92 -6.43
C TRP A 123 -9.72 -12.01 -5.48
N SER A 124 -9.58 -11.66 -4.19
CA SER A 124 -9.19 -12.63 -3.18
C SER A 124 -10.42 -13.45 -2.75
N THR A 125 -10.94 -14.31 -3.64
CA THR A 125 -12.24 -15.01 -3.54
C THR A 125 -12.49 -15.65 -2.17
N ARG A 126 -11.51 -16.38 -1.62
CA ARG A 126 -11.61 -17.00 -0.29
C ARG A 126 -11.82 -15.98 0.83
N ASN A 127 -11.18 -14.82 0.74
CA ASN A 127 -11.35 -13.75 1.71
C ASN A 127 -12.66 -12.99 1.50
N VAL A 128 -13.10 -12.80 0.25
CA VAL A 128 -14.37 -12.11 -0.07
C VAL A 128 -15.53 -12.73 0.69
N PHE A 129 -15.80 -14.03 0.51
CA PHE A 129 -16.92 -14.71 1.18
C PHE A 129 -16.75 -14.75 2.70
N ARG A 130 -15.54 -15.12 3.17
CA ARG A 130 -15.22 -15.19 4.61
C ARG A 130 -15.43 -13.84 5.32
N ILE A 131 -15.14 -12.72 4.66
CA ILE A 131 -15.34 -11.39 5.23
C ILE A 131 -16.81 -10.99 5.12
N PHE A 132 -17.45 -11.25 3.97
CA PHE A 132 -18.86 -10.93 3.73
C PHE A 132 -19.78 -11.55 4.78
N GLU A 133 -19.54 -12.81 5.14
CA GLU A 133 -20.29 -13.52 6.19
C GLU A 133 -20.22 -12.83 7.57
N LYS A 134 -19.09 -12.20 7.88
CA LYS A 134 -18.87 -11.50 9.15
C LYS A 134 -19.52 -10.12 9.21
N ILE A 135 -19.94 -9.58 8.07
CA ILE A 135 -20.57 -8.26 8.00
C ILE A 135 -22.08 -8.41 8.32
N PRO A 136 -22.66 -7.58 9.22
CA PRO A 136 -24.10 -7.59 9.47
C PRO A 136 -24.92 -7.35 8.20
N ILE A 137 -26.05 -8.03 8.03
CA ILE A 137 -26.90 -7.96 6.83
C ILE A 137 -27.28 -6.52 6.47
N THR A 138 -27.64 -5.71 7.46
CA THR A 138 -27.99 -4.29 7.28
C THR A 138 -26.83 -3.45 6.74
N THR A 139 -25.59 -3.84 7.05
CA THR A 139 -24.37 -3.20 6.56
C THR A 139 -24.00 -3.69 5.16
N ARG A 140 -24.21 -4.98 4.85
CA ARG A 140 -23.93 -5.56 3.51
C ARG A 140 -24.65 -4.78 2.41
N TYR A 141 -25.94 -4.49 2.59
CA TYR A 141 -26.72 -3.75 1.60
C TYR A 141 -26.17 -2.33 1.36
N LYS A 142 -25.83 -1.62 2.46
CA LYS A 142 -25.22 -0.28 2.38
C LYS A 142 -23.87 -0.32 1.67
N MET A 143 -23.07 -1.35 1.93
CA MET A 143 -21.75 -1.53 1.32
C MET A 143 -21.81 -1.82 -0.18
N LEU A 144 -22.64 -2.79 -0.60
CA LEU A 144 -22.81 -3.13 -2.01
C LEU A 144 -23.38 -1.95 -2.81
N LYS A 145 -24.17 -1.08 -2.17
CA LYS A 145 -24.62 0.19 -2.78
C LYS A 145 -23.50 1.23 -2.87
N LYS A 146 -22.64 1.33 -1.86
CA LYS A 146 -21.55 2.33 -1.79
C LYS A 146 -20.39 1.99 -2.73
N TYR A 147 -20.07 0.71 -2.88
CA TYR A 147 -18.90 0.25 -3.64
C TYR A 147 -19.36 -0.57 -4.87
N SER A 148 -19.80 0.12 -5.93
CA SER A 148 -20.33 -0.50 -7.15
C SER A 148 -19.35 -1.51 -7.77
N ARG A 149 -18.06 -1.16 -7.89
CA ARG A 149 -17.00 -2.07 -8.38
C ARG A 149 -16.87 -3.34 -7.54
N ALA A 150 -16.95 -3.21 -6.21
CA ALA A 150 -16.89 -4.36 -5.31
C ALA A 150 -18.15 -5.24 -5.43
N LYS A 151 -19.32 -4.64 -5.69
CA LYS A 151 -20.57 -5.37 -5.96
C LYS A 151 -20.50 -6.15 -7.28
N GLU A 152 -20.00 -5.52 -8.35
CA GLU A 152 -19.81 -6.20 -9.64
C GLU A 152 -18.86 -7.39 -9.49
N SER A 153 -17.69 -7.18 -8.86
CA SER A 153 -16.73 -8.26 -8.60
C SER A 153 -17.32 -9.37 -7.74
N PHE A 154 -18.10 -9.03 -6.70
CA PHE A 154 -18.78 -10.02 -5.86
C PHE A 154 -19.80 -10.86 -6.66
N ASN A 155 -20.63 -10.21 -7.47
CA ASN A 155 -21.62 -10.89 -8.30
C ASN A 155 -20.97 -11.80 -9.37
N GLU A 156 -19.80 -11.42 -9.90
CA GLU A 156 -19.03 -12.27 -10.80
C GLU A 156 -18.46 -13.49 -10.08
N LEU A 157 -17.90 -13.30 -8.89
CA LEU A 157 -17.40 -14.41 -8.06
C LEU A 157 -18.50 -15.36 -7.59
N GLU A 158 -19.73 -14.88 -7.42
CA GLU A 158 -20.87 -15.73 -7.05
C GLU A 158 -21.33 -16.62 -8.21
N LYS A 159 -21.16 -16.18 -9.46
CA LYS A 159 -21.53 -16.95 -10.66
C LYS A 159 -20.53 -18.07 -11.01
N THR A 160 -19.33 -18.03 -10.45
CA THR A 160 -18.26 -19.02 -10.71
C THR A 160 -18.23 -20.16 -9.71
N LEU A 161 -19.14 -20.16 -8.73
CA LEU A 161 -19.38 -21.23 -7.75
C LEU A 161 -20.60 -22.06 -8.14
#